data_AF-A0A6N3CIK1-F1
#
_entry.id   AF-A0A6N3CIK1-F1
#
_cell.length_a   1.000
_cell.length_b   1.000
_cell.length_c   1.000
_cell.angle_alpha   90.00
_cell.angle_beta   90.00
_cell.angle_gamma   90.00
#
_symmetry.space_group_name_H-M   'P 1'
#
loop_
_entity.id
_entity.type
_entity.pdbx_description
1 polymer ?
#
loop_
_entity_poly.entity_id
_entity_poly.type
_entity_poly.pdbx_seq_one_letter_code
_entity_poly.pdbx_strand_id
1 'polypeptide(L)'
;MDYKTLRKNYRLYIRSAGVLAMLLIICIGFVVRDTLLQTGSLLLVLAGLFLFIHLLKKSYTNKCNTVLHVDLDLAFWQQYLQLNKNVKKPILQIDMKLTSVAYSFMMGDFGTVIKEAREALSQKELPQKYKNFFESYLIRSIVLTDSDLSREELEARLNSLTITDPTLAEKTKKVCLALYDLTIAHQSNDYFEDLCNDFKYQQLEIIYYQALNATLKGDKSRAEELFRKLVSEDESLYIVRKAQQYLKDEGNYL
;
A
#
# COMPACT_ATOMS: atom_id res chain seq x y z
N MET A 1 9.05 -8.86 -11.81
CA MET A 1 10.34 -9.18 -11.14
C MET A 1 10.02 -9.95 -9.88
N ASP A 2 10.74 -11.01 -9.51
CA ASP A 2 10.40 -11.86 -8.35
C ASP A 2 10.91 -11.29 -7.00
N TYR A 3 10.06 -11.13 -5.97
CA TYR A 3 10.45 -10.55 -4.67
C TYR A 3 11.52 -11.40 -3.97
N LYS A 4 11.37 -12.72 -4.03
CA LYS A 4 12.33 -13.66 -3.44
C LYS A 4 13.74 -13.45 -4.03
N THR A 5 13.83 -13.28 -5.34
CA THR A 5 15.09 -12.99 -6.04
C THR A 5 15.68 -11.63 -5.62
N LEU A 6 14.86 -10.57 -5.57
CA LEU A 6 15.31 -9.25 -5.12
C LEU A 6 15.88 -9.30 -3.69
N ARG A 7 15.16 -9.97 -2.77
CA ARG A 7 15.58 -10.16 -1.37
C ARG A 7 16.84 -11.00 -1.25
N LYS A 8 17.01 -12.02 -2.10
CA LYS A 8 18.23 -12.86 -2.14
C LYS A 8 19.45 -12.01 -2.52
N ASN A 9 19.34 -11.22 -3.59
CA ASN A 9 20.43 -10.37 -4.08
C ASN A 9 20.82 -9.31 -3.05
N TYR A 10 19.85 -8.64 -2.44
CA TYR A 10 20.10 -7.68 -1.36
C TYR A 10 20.89 -8.29 -0.19
N ARG A 11 20.48 -9.48 0.28
CA ARG A 11 21.19 -10.18 1.36
C ARG A 11 22.59 -10.62 0.95
N LEU A 12 22.77 -11.04 -0.30
CA LEU A 12 24.09 -11.40 -0.84
C LEU A 12 25.02 -10.18 -0.81
N TYR A 13 24.59 -9.03 -1.34
CA TYR A 13 25.41 -7.82 -1.38
C TYR A 13 25.83 -7.33 0.01
N ILE A 14 24.93 -7.35 1.00
CA ILE A 14 25.28 -6.99 2.38
C ILE A 14 26.34 -7.94 2.95
N ARG A 15 26.18 -9.25 2.75
CA ARG A 15 27.15 -10.24 3.24
C ARG A 15 28.50 -10.09 2.57
N SER A 16 28.51 -9.94 1.24
CA SER A 16 29.74 -9.73 0.46
C SER A 16 30.47 -8.46 0.90
N ALA A 17 29.76 -7.35 1.13
CA ALA A 17 30.35 -6.11 1.63
C ALA A 17 30.94 -6.26 3.03
N GLY A 18 30.26 -6.99 3.92
CA GLY A 18 30.78 -7.29 5.25
C GLY A 18 32.06 -8.12 5.21
N VAL A 19 32.11 -9.16 4.37
CA VAL A 19 33.32 -9.98 4.18
C VAL A 19 34.47 -9.14 3.62
N LEU A 20 34.21 -8.32 2.61
CA LEU A 20 35.22 -7.44 2.03
C LEU A 20 35.76 -6.45 3.07
N ALA A 21 34.89 -5.83 3.86
CA ALA A 21 35.32 -4.92 4.93
C ALA A 21 36.18 -5.62 5.97
N MET A 22 35.83 -6.85 6.39
CA MET A 22 36.66 -7.64 7.31
C MET A 22 38.06 -7.91 6.73
N LEU A 23 38.14 -8.30 5.45
CA LEU A 23 39.42 -8.52 4.77
C LEU A 23 40.27 -7.24 4.73
N LEU A 24 39.66 -6.10 4.39
CA LEU A 24 40.35 -4.81 4.36
C LEU A 24 40.88 -4.41 5.74
N ILE A 25 40.09 -4.60 6.80
CA ILE A 25 40.50 -4.33 8.19
C ILE A 25 41.72 -5.17 8.58
N ILE A 26 41.71 -6.46 8.22
CA ILE A 26 42.84 -7.36 8.46
C ILE A 26 44.10 -6.88 7.71
N CYS A 27 43.97 -6.56 6.42
CA CYS A 27 45.09 -6.06 5.61
C CYS A 27 45.68 -4.76 6.17
N ILE A 28 44.85 -3.82 6.61
CA ILE A 28 45.29 -2.58 7.24
C ILE A 28 46.12 -2.89 8.49
N GLY A 29 45.68 -3.85 9.31
CA GLY A 29 46.39 -4.29 10.51
C GLY A 29 47.78 -4.87 10.25
N PHE A 30 47.99 -5.54 9.11
CA PHE A 30 49.29 -6.12 8.75
C PHE A 30 50.22 -5.14 8.01
N VAL A 31 49.68 -4.31 7.13
CA VAL A 31 50.47 -3.50 6.19
C VAL A 31 50.83 -2.12 6.76
N VAL A 32 49.91 -1.49 7.51
CA VAL A 32 50.09 -0.12 7.98
C VAL A 32 50.68 -0.13 9.39
N ARG A 33 51.95 0.28 9.49
CA ARG A 33 52.68 0.32 10.78
C ARG A 33 52.49 1.61 11.56
N ASP A 34 52.18 2.70 10.87
CA ASP A 34 51.93 3.99 11.49
C ASP A 34 50.53 4.04 12.11
N THR A 35 50.46 4.34 13.41
CA THR A 35 49.22 4.29 14.19
C THR A 35 48.17 5.30 13.70
N LEU A 36 48.57 6.49 13.25
CA LEU A 36 47.66 7.50 12.75
C LEU A 36 47.07 7.08 11.39
N LEU A 37 47.90 6.58 10.50
CA LEU A 37 47.45 6.06 9.20
C LEU A 37 46.60 4.80 9.35
N GLN A 38 46.91 3.93 10.31
CA GLN A 38 46.16 2.71 10.58
C GLN A 38 44.74 3.03 11.09
N THR A 39 44.63 3.93 12.06
CA THR A 39 43.34 4.36 12.63
C THR A 39 42.51 5.13 11.61
N GLY A 40 43.11 6.05 10.85
CA GLY A 40 42.43 6.78 9.77
C GLY A 40 41.89 5.83 8.68
N SER A 41 42.69 4.84 8.28
CA SER A 41 42.27 3.84 7.29
C SER A 41 41.13 2.96 7.79
N LEU A 42 41.16 2.57 9.08
CA LEU A 42 40.08 1.80 9.70
C LEU A 42 38.75 2.58 9.69
N LEU A 43 38.80 3.86 10.11
CA LEU A 43 37.62 4.72 10.09
C LEU A 43 37.06 4.90 8.68
N LEU A 44 37.94 5.04 7.68
CA LEU A 44 37.53 5.16 6.29
C LEU A 44 36.80 3.90 5.79
N VAL A 45 37.30 2.71 6.10
CA VAL A 45 36.63 1.44 5.75
C VAL A 45 35.27 1.33 6.42
N LEU A 46 35.16 1.67 7.70
CA LEU A 46 33.90 1.62 8.43
C LEU A 46 32.88 2.63 7.89
N ALA A 47 33.32 3.87 7.60
CA ALA A 47 32.47 4.89 6.99
C ALA A 47 32.01 4.48 5.59
N GLY A 48 32.91 3.93 4.77
CA GLY A 48 32.59 3.40 3.44
C GLY A 48 31.59 2.24 3.51
N LEU A 49 31.77 1.30 4.43
CA LEU A 49 30.82 0.19 4.65
C LEU A 49 29.45 0.71 5.07
N PHE A 50 29.39 1.65 6.01
CA PHE A 50 28.15 2.26 6.47
C PHE A 50 27.40 2.94 5.31
N LEU A 51 28.07 3.77 4.54
CA LEU A 51 27.50 4.45 3.37
C LEU A 51 27.01 3.44 2.32
N PHE A 52 27.80 2.40 2.04
CA PHE A 52 27.43 1.37 1.08
C PHE A 52 26.16 0.61 1.51
N ILE A 53 26.08 0.19 2.78
CA ILE A 53 24.89 -0.48 3.33
C ILE A 53 23.68 0.46 3.27
N HIS A 54 23.86 1.75 3.58
CA HIS A 54 22.79 2.74 3.50
C HIS A 54 22.25 2.88 2.07
N LEU A 55 23.13 3.01 1.06
CA LEU A 55 22.76 3.10 -0.34
C LEU A 55 22.08 1.82 -0.85
N LEU A 56 22.58 0.65 -0.48
CA LEU A 56 21.95 -0.63 -0.81
C LEU A 56 20.54 -0.74 -0.22
N LYS A 57 20.37 -0.35 1.04
CA LYS A 57 19.05 -0.36 1.70
C LYS A 57 18.09 0.59 0.97
N LYS A 58 18.54 1.81 0.66
CA LYS A 58 17.74 2.79 -0.08
C LYS A 58 17.33 2.26 -1.45
N SER A 59 18.27 1.69 -2.22
CA SER A 59 18.00 1.10 -3.54
C SER A 59 17.02 -0.08 -3.44
N TYR A 60 17.20 -0.98 -2.47
CA TYR A 60 16.31 -2.11 -2.24
C TYR A 60 14.89 -1.65 -1.90
N THR A 61 14.74 -0.71 -0.97
CA THR A 61 13.44 -0.17 -0.58
C THR A 61 12.76 0.54 -1.75
N ASN A 62 13.49 1.34 -2.53
CA ASN A 62 12.92 2.00 -3.70
C ASN A 62 12.42 0.98 -4.73
N LYS A 63 13.20 -0.05 -5.03
CA LYS A 63 12.77 -1.13 -5.94
C LYS A 63 11.52 -1.85 -5.44
N CYS A 64 11.46 -2.16 -4.15
CA CYS A 64 10.25 -2.76 -3.56
C CYS A 64 9.04 -1.82 -3.71
N ASN A 65 9.20 -0.53 -3.39
CA ASN A 65 8.10 0.43 -3.46
C ASN A 65 7.60 0.64 -4.89
N THR A 66 8.49 0.72 -5.88
CA THR A 66 8.10 0.80 -7.29
C THR A 66 7.26 -0.40 -7.69
N VAL A 67 7.73 -1.62 -7.42
CA VAL A 67 7.00 -2.82 -7.85
C VAL A 67 5.66 -2.97 -7.11
N LEU A 68 5.63 -2.65 -5.80
CA LEU A 68 4.40 -2.76 -5.01
C LEU A 68 3.37 -1.70 -5.40
N HIS A 69 3.76 -0.45 -5.58
CA HIS A 69 2.79 0.65 -5.63
C HIS A 69 2.67 1.33 -7.00
N VAL A 70 3.70 1.26 -7.83
CA VAL A 70 3.71 1.86 -9.18
C VAL A 70 3.36 0.80 -10.21
N ASP A 71 4.02 -0.36 -10.17
CA ASP A 71 3.73 -1.45 -11.12
C ASP A 71 2.48 -2.25 -10.69
N LEU A 72 2.17 -2.26 -9.39
CA LEU A 72 1.11 -3.05 -8.75
C LEU A 72 1.22 -4.56 -9.08
N ASP A 73 2.42 -5.12 -8.96
CA ASP A 73 2.64 -6.56 -9.20
C ASP A 73 2.09 -7.39 -8.03
N LEU A 74 0.91 -7.98 -8.20
CA LEU A 74 0.21 -8.70 -7.13
C LEU A 74 0.90 -10.00 -6.72
N ALA A 75 1.58 -10.68 -7.65
CA ALA A 75 2.41 -11.83 -7.32
C ALA A 75 3.58 -11.42 -6.40
N PHE A 76 4.17 -10.24 -6.66
CA PHE A 76 5.18 -9.67 -5.78
C PHE A 76 4.62 -9.31 -4.40
N TRP A 77 3.42 -8.72 -4.31
CA TRP A 77 2.73 -8.45 -3.03
C TRP A 77 2.54 -9.72 -2.20
N GLN A 78 2.02 -10.78 -2.80
CA GLN A 78 1.79 -12.05 -2.12
C GLN A 78 3.10 -12.64 -1.58
N GLN A 79 4.15 -12.65 -2.40
CA GLN A 79 5.45 -13.12 -1.94
C GLN A 79 6.02 -12.24 -0.83
N TYR A 80 5.86 -10.91 -0.94
CA TYR A 80 6.30 -9.97 0.08
C TYR A 80 5.65 -10.28 1.43
N LEU A 81 4.33 -10.45 1.46
CA LEU A 81 3.59 -10.82 2.67
C LEU A 81 4.02 -12.19 3.20
N GLN A 82 4.09 -13.21 2.34
CA GLN A 82 4.45 -14.58 2.75
C GLN A 82 5.85 -14.65 3.36
N LEU A 83 6.82 -13.96 2.76
CA LEU A 83 8.21 -14.00 3.18
C LEU A 83 8.52 -13.11 4.40
N ASN A 84 7.62 -12.21 4.78
CA ASN A 84 7.76 -11.31 5.93
C ASN A 84 6.74 -11.57 7.06
N LYS A 85 5.81 -12.52 6.90
CA LYS A 85 4.78 -12.87 7.90
C LYS A 85 5.29 -13.10 9.32
N ASN A 86 6.50 -13.65 9.46
CA ASN A 86 7.11 -14.01 10.74
C ASN A 86 8.25 -13.03 11.15
N VAL A 87 8.15 -11.77 10.74
CA VAL A 87 9.15 -10.77 11.13
C VAL A 87 9.16 -10.58 12.65
N LYS A 88 10.35 -10.56 13.25
CA LYS A 88 10.50 -10.56 14.71
C LYS A 88 10.35 -9.19 15.38
N LYS A 89 10.62 -8.10 14.64
CA LYS A 89 10.58 -6.75 15.20
C LYS A 89 9.12 -6.28 15.30
N PRO A 90 8.63 -5.83 16.48
CA PRO A 90 7.24 -5.43 16.65
C PRO A 90 6.75 -4.41 15.63
N ILE A 91 7.54 -3.35 15.38
CA ILE A 91 7.17 -2.33 14.39
C ILE A 91 6.98 -2.90 12.98
N LEU A 92 7.81 -3.88 12.59
CA LEU A 92 7.69 -4.53 11.29
C LEU A 92 6.49 -5.47 11.23
N GLN A 93 6.04 -6.03 12.37
CA GLN A 93 4.81 -6.82 12.41
C GLN A 93 3.59 -5.93 12.15
N ILE A 94 3.58 -4.72 12.72
CA ILE A 94 2.54 -3.71 12.45
C ILE A 94 2.58 -3.30 10.96
N ASP A 95 3.76 -3.03 10.40
CA ASP A 95 3.92 -2.76 8.95
C ASP A 95 3.33 -3.89 8.10
N MET A 96 3.61 -5.16 8.46
CA MET A 96 3.10 -6.31 7.71
C MET A 96 1.58 -6.45 7.83
N LYS A 97 1.02 -6.22 9.01
CA LYS A 97 -0.43 -6.23 9.22
C LYS A 97 -1.11 -5.13 8.40
N LEU A 98 -0.55 -3.91 8.38
CA LEU A 98 -1.10 -2.83 7.57
C LEU A 98 -0.99 -3.14 6.07
N THR A 99 0.11 -3.75 5.64
CA THR A 99 0.29 -4.21 4.24
C THR A 99 -0.73 -5.29 3.88
N SER A 100 -1.00 -6.24 4.79
CA SER A 100 -2.03 -7.27 4.64
C SER A 100 -3.43 -6.67 4.49
N VAL A 101 -3.75 -5.67 5.33
CA VAL A 101 -5.00 -4.89 5.25
C VAL A 101 -5.13 -4.19 3.90
N ALA A 102 -4.08 -3.48 3.46
CA ALA A 102 -4.10 -2.82 2.15
C ALA A 102 -4.29 -3.82 1.01
N TYR A 103 -3.60 -4.96 1.04
CA TYR A 103 -3.77 -6.03 0.06
C TYR A 103 -5.21 -6.57 0.04
N SER A 104 -5.77 -6.90 1.21
CA SER A 104 -7.14 -7.41 1.34
C SER A 104 -8.17 -6.40 0.83
N PHE A 105 -7.95 -5.11 1.06
CA PHE A 105 -8.78 -4.03 0.52
C PHE A 105 -8.76 -4.02 -1.02
N MET A 106 -7.58 -4.13 -1.64
CA MET A 106 -7.45 -4.19 -3.10
C MET A 106 -8.16 -5.41 -3.70
N MET A 107 -8.15 -6.53 -2.98
CA MET A 107 -8.83 -7.77 -3.37
C MET A 107 -10.34 -7.71 -3.10
N GLY A 108 -10.83 -6.71 -2.37
CA GLY A 108 -12.25 -6.60 -1.97
C GLY A 108 -12.65 -7.56 -0.85
N ASP A 109 -11.69 -8.14 -0.14
CA ASP A 109 -11.95 -8.91 1.08
C ASP A 109 -12.12 -7.94 2.27
N PHE A 110 -13.19 -7.15 2.21
CA PHE A 110 -13.49 -6.13 3.21
C PHE A 110 -13.77 -6.73 4.59
N GLY A 111 -14.26 -7.97 4.65
CA GLY A 111 -14.43 -8.70 5.92
C GLY A 111 -13.10 -8.90 6.64
N THR A 112 -12.07 -9.35 5.91
CA THR A 112 -10.71 -9.45 6.46
C THR A 112 -10.17 -8.08 6.83
N VAL A 113 -10.36 -7.04 6.00
CA VAL A 113 -9.93 -5.67 6.35
C VAL A 113 -10.53 -5.20 7.67
N ILE A 114 -11.85 -5.33 7.84
CA ILE A 114 -12.58 -4.90 9.04
C ILE A 114 -12.06 -5.65 10.27
N LYS A 115 -11.93 -6.98 10.16
CA LYS A 115 -11.42 -7.83 11.24
C LYS A 115 -10.00 -7.43 11.63
N GLU A 116 -9.08 -7.41 10.67
CA GLU A 116 -7.66 -7.14 10.91
C GLU A 116 -7.40 -5.72 11.41
N ALA A 117 -8.14 -4.73 10.90
CA ALA A 117 -8.03 -3.35 11.36
C ALA A 117 -8.56 -3.19 12.80
N ARG A 118 -9.69 -3.80 13.15
CA ARG A 118 -10.21 -3.79 14.54
C ARG A 118 -9.25 -4.47 15.51
N GLU A 119 -8.71 -5.64 15.13
CA GLU A 119 -7.67 -6.32 15.90
C GLU A 119 -6.46 -5.40 16.15
N ALA A 120 -5.94 -4.74 15.12
CA ALA A 120 -4.82 -3.82 15.25
C ALA A 120 -5.15 -2.61 16.14
N LEU A 121 -6.31 -1.98 15.94
CA LEU A 121 -6.75 -0.82 16.70
C LEU A 121 -7.03 -1.11 18.19
N SER A 122 -7.31 -2.38 18.53
CA SER A 122 -7.47 -2.83 19.92
C SER A 122 -6.15 -2.94 20.69
N GLN A 123 -5.00 -2.88 20.00
CA GLN A 123 -3.68 -2.99 20.64
C GLN A 123 -3.36 -1.73 21.45
N LYS A 124 -2.93 -1.93 22.70
CA LYS A 124 -2.62 -0.84 23.65
C LYS A 124 -1.51 0.10 23.17
N GLU A 125 -0.54 -0.41 22.41
CA GLU A 125 0.66 0.32 21.99
C GLU A 125 0.78 0.44 20.45
N LEU A 126 -0.32 0.82 19.78
CA LEU A 126 -0.29 1.10 18.34
C LEU A 126 0.19 2.55 18.09
N PRO A 127 1.30 2.77 17.35
CA PRO A 127 1.74 4.13 17.06
C PRO A 127 0.70 4.88 16.23
N GLN A 128 0.46 6.15 16.56
CA GLN A 128 -0.61 6.98 15.97
C GLN A 128 -0.62 6.99 14.44
N LYS A 129 0.57 7.00 13.81
CA LYS A 129 0.71 6.91 12.35
C LYS A 129 -0.02 5.69 11.77
N TYR A 130 0.11 4.52 12.40
CA TYR A 130 -0.57 3.30 11.93
C TYR A 130 -2.05 3.32 12.26
N LYS A 131 -2.42 3.84 13.44
CA LYS A 131 -3.82 4.03 13.83
C LYS A 131 -4.60 4.80 12.77
N ASN A 132 -4.03 5.91 12.29
CA ASN A 132 -4.62 6.72 11.23
C ASN A 132 -4.95 5.91 9.97
N PHE A 133 -4.03 5.04 9.52
CA PHE A 133 -4.25 4.21 8.33
C PHE A 133 -5.25 3.08 8.56
N PHE A 134 -5.17 2.39 9.71
CA PHE A 134 -6.14 1.33 10.04
C PHE A 134 -7.56 1.88 10.16
N GLU A 135 -7.74 3.04 10.79
CA GLU A 135 -9.04 3.72 10.86
C GLU A 135 -9.57 4.07 9.46
N SER A 136 -8.71 4.62 8.59
CA SER A 136 -9.09 4.96 7.21
C SER A 136 -9.54 3.73 6.40
N TYR A 137 -8.79 2.63 6.45
CA TYR A 137 -9.18 1.39 5.78
C TYR A 137 -10.45 0.77 6.39
N LEU A 138 -10.59 0.81 7.72
CA LEU A 138 -11.74 0.26 8.43
C LEU A 138 -13.04 0.95 7.99
N ILE A 139 -13.12 2.28 8.05
CA ILE A 139 -14.35 3.00 7.72
C ILE A 139 -14.72 2.89 6.25
N ARG A 140 -13.73 2.94 5.34
CA ARG A 140 -13.96 2.72 3.90
C ARG A 140 -14.51 1.32 3.64
N SER A 141 -13.98 0.32 4.32
CA SER A 141 -14.46 -1.06 4.18
C SER A 141 -15.87 -1.23 4.75
N ILE A 142 -16.20 -0.58 5.88
CA ILE A 142 -17.57 -0.58 6.42
C ILE A 142 -18.55 -0.04 5.38
N VAL A 143 -18.28 1.14 4.79
CA VAL A 143 -19.14 1.73 3.74
C VAL A 143 -19.31 0.79 2.54
N LEU A 144 -18.26 0.07 2.15
CA LEU A 144 -18.30 -0.84 1.00
C LEU A 144 -18.95 -2.20 1.27
N THR A 145 -19.27 -2.52 2.52
CA THR A 145 -19.81 -3.84 2.90
C THR A 145 -21.19 -3.76 3.56
N ASP A 146 -21.48 -2.66 4.28
CA ASP A 146 -22.73 -2.47 5.01
C ASP A 146 -23.75 -1.72 4.15
N SER A 147 -24.60 -2.46 3.45
CA SER A 147 -25.62 -1.90 2.55
C SER A 147 -26.74 -1.13 3.27
N ASP A 148 -26.92 -1.39 4.57
CA ASP A 148 -28.00 -0.80 5.38
C ASP A 148 -27.52 0.42 6.18
N LEU A 149 -26.24 0.79 6.04
CA LEU A 149 -25.63 1.94 6.72
C LEU A 149 -26.41 3.22 6.39
N SER A 150 -26.89 3.94 7.41
CA SER A 150 -27.50 5.24 7.19
C SER A 150 -26.46 6.35 7.07
N ARG A 151 -26.87 7.47 6.47
CA ARG A 151 -26.01 8.65 6.32
C ARG A 151 -25.60 9.21 7.69
N GLU A 152 -26.56 9.30 8.62
CA GLU A 152 -26.34 9.79 9.97
C GLU A 152 -25.37 8.88 10.75
N GLU A 153 -25.50 7.57 10.57
CA GLU A 153 -24.60 6.60 11.19
C GLU A 153 -23.17 6.72 10.62
N LEU A 154 -23.04 6.87 9.31
CA LEU A 154 -21.74 7.12 8.68
C LEU A 154 -21.10 8.40 9.22
N GLU A 155 -21.84 9.50 9.26
CA GLU A 155 -21.33 10.78 9.76
C GLU A 155 -20.94 10.72 11.24
N ALA A 156 -21.73 10.03 12.07
CA ALA A 156 -21.38 9.80 13.46
C ALA A 156 -20.07 8.99 13.59
N ARG A 157 -19.90 7.93 12.80
CA ARG A 157 -18.67 7.13 12.75
C ARG A 157 -17.47 7.97 12.28
N LEU A 158 -17.65 8.80 11.24
CA LEU A 158 -16.60 9.69 10.73
C LEU A 158 -16.18 10.74 11.76
N ASN A 159 -17.13 11.31 12.50
CA ASN A 159 -16.85 12.29 13.55
C ASN A 159 -16.17 11.66 14.78
N SER A 160 -16.30 10.33 14.96
CA SER A 160 -15.63 9.59 16.04
C SER A 160 -14.20 9.14 15.72
N LEU A 161 -13.73 9.33 14.48
CA LEU A 161 -12.38 8.96 14.07
C LEU A 161 -11.32 9.74 14.86
N THR A 162 -10.19 9.10 15.12
CA THR A 162 -9.07 9.70 15.86
C THR A 162 -7.84 9.90 14.97
N ILE A 163 -8.07 10.08 13.66
CA ILE A 163 -7.04 10.38 12.67
C ILE A 163 -6.45 11.76 12.96
N THR A 164 -5.20 11.79 13.40
CA THR A 164 -4.53 13.05 13.79
C THR A 164 -3.87 13.77 12.62
N ASP A 165 -3.66 13.09 11.49
CA ASP A 165 -3.15 13.73 10.27
C ASP A 165 -4.32 14.44 9.57
N PRO A 166 -4.32 15.79 9.49
CA PRO A 166 -5.49 16.53 9.01
C PRO A 166 -5.79 16.27 7.54
N THR A 167 -4.75 16.03 6.73
CA THR A 167 -4.91 15.74 5.29
C THR A 167 -5.57 14.38 5.09
N LEU A 168 -5.12 13.37 5.83
CA LEU A 168 -5.69 12.03 5.80
C LEU A 168 -7.09 11.99 6.43
N ALA A 169 -7.35 12.75 7.49
CA ALA A 169 -8.67 12.84 8.11
C ALA A 169 -9.70 13.40 7.12
N GLU A 170 -9.39 14.55 6.51
CA GLU A 170 -10.25 15.18 5.51
C GLU A 170 -10.44 14.30 4.28
N LYS A 171 -9.35 13.68 3.78
CA LYS A 171 -9.43 12.74 2.67
C LYS A 171 -10.31 11.53 3.02
N THR A 172 -10.14 10.94 4.20
CA THR A 172 -10.93 9.78 4.65
C THR A 172 -12.40 10.14 4.71
N LYS A 173 -12.74 11.31 5.27
CA LYS A 173 -14.11 11.80 5.33
C LYS A 173 -14.72 11.95 3.93
N LYS A 174 -14.06 12.69 3.03
CA LYS A 174 -14.56 12.92 1.67
C LYS A 174 -14.69 11.63 0.85
N VAL A 175 -13.69 10.75 0.92
CA VAL A 175 -13.75 9.42 0.27
C VAL A 175 -14.97 8.66 0.78
N CYS A 176 -15.15 8.52 2.10
CA CYS A 176 -16.26 7.74 2.65
C CYS A 176 -17.64 8.28 2.26
N LEU A 177 -17.82 9.60 2.25
CA LEU A 177 -19.07 10.21 1.81
C LEU A 177 -19.31 9.97 0.31
N ALA A 178 -18.28 10.11 -0.53
CA ALA A 178 -18.41 9.82 -1.95
C ALA A 178 -18.67 8.34 -2.23
N LEU A 179 -18.03 7.43 -1.49
CA LEU A 179 -18.32 6.00 -1.55
C LEU A 179 -19.77 5.73 -1.21
N TYR A 180 -20.27 6.29 -0.10
CA TYR A 180 -21.66 6.18 0.32
C TYR A 180 -22.64 6.62 -0.75
N ASP A 181 -22.41 7.83 -1.30
CA ASP A 181 -23.28 8.41 -2.32
C ASP A 181 -23.33 7.50 -3.56
N LEU A 182 -22.17 7.04 -4.03
CA LEU A 182 -22.08 6.23 -5.25
C LEU A 182 -22.59 4.78 -5.06
N THR A 183 -22.37 4.17 -3.88
CA THR A 183 -22.63 2.71 -3.70
C THR A 183 -23.88 2.37 -2.90
N ILE A 184 -24.31 3.22 -1.97
CA ILE A 184 -25.47 2.96 -1.09
C ILE A 184 -26.64 3.84 -1.51
N ALA A 185 -26.44 5.16 -1.56
CA ALA A 185 -27.52 6.09 -1.91
C ALA A 185 -27.81 6.14 -3.41
N HIS A 186 -26.90 5.61 -4.25
CA HIS A 186 -26.99 5.64 -5.71
C HIS A 186 -27.19 7.06 -6.26
N GLN A 187 -26.42 8.01 -5.74
CA GLN A 187 -26.39 9.41 -6.14
C GLN A 187 -25.02 9.75 -6.74
N SER A 188 -25.03 10.53 -7.83
CA SER A 188 -23.80 11.02 -8.46
C SER A 188 -23.00 11.90 -7.48
N ASN A 189 -21.68 11.72 -7.45
CA ASN A 189 -20.77 12.51 -6.62
C ASN A 189 -19.45 12.76 -7.37
N ASP A 190 -19.08 14.04 -7.52
CA ASP A 190 -17.96 14.47 -8.36
C ASP A 190 -16.60 14.45 -7.65
N TYR A 191 -16.54 13.95 -6.40
CA TYR A 191 -15.31 13.90 -5.63
C TYR A 191 -14.13 13.27 -6.37
N PHE A 192 -14.37 12.24 -7.19
CA PHE A 192 -13.33 11.51 -7.91
C PHE A 192 -12.96 12.11 -9.28
N GLU A 193 -13.70 13.09 -9.80
CA GLU A 193 -13.53 13.58 -11.18
C GLU A 193 -12.15 14.23 -11.41
N ASP A 194 -11.69 15.04 -10.45
CA ASP A 194 -10.43 15.80 -10.56
C ASP A 194 -9.28 15.20 -9.74
N LEU A 195 -9.42 13.96 -9.25
CA LEU A 195 -8.39 13.31 -8.46
C LEU A 195 -7.33 12.65 -9.33
N CYS A 196 -6.08 12.83 -8.92
CA CYS A 196 -4.94 12.07 -9.43
C CYS A 196 -4.17 11.41 -8.29
N ASN A 197 -3.40 10.38 -8.61
CA ASN A 197 -2.52 9.72 -7.65
C ASN A 197 -1.30 9.15 -8.35
N ASP A 198 -0.17 9.07 -7.64
CA ASP A 198 1.07 8.45 -8.15
C ASP A 198 1.04 6.92 -8.08
N PHE A 199 0.18 6.36 -7.22
CA PHE A 199 0.08 4.92 -7.03
C PHE A 199 -1.00 4.31 -7.92
N LYS A 200 -0.63 3.20 -8.58
CA LYS A 200 -1.45 2.57 -9.61
C LYS A 200 -2.79 2.09 -9.07
N TYR A 201 -2.83 1.46 -7.89
CA TYR A 201 -4.12 1.01 -7.34
C TYR A 201 -5.09 2.18 -7.12
N GLN A 202 -4.62 3.29 -6.57
CA GLN A 202 -5.44 4.47 -6.34
C GLN A 202 -5.91 5.11 -7.65
N GLN A 203 -5.09 5.10 -8.71
CA GLN A 203 -5.52 5.53 -10.05
C GLN A 203 -6.68 4.65 -10.56
N LEU A 204 -6.54 3.33 -10.45
CA LEU A 204 -7.59 2.40 -10.87
C LEU A 204 -8.86 2.55 -10.02
N GLU A 205 -8.72 2.75 -8.71
CA GLU A 205 -9.84 3.01 -7.80
C GLU A 205 -10.58 4.30 -8.19
N ILE A 206 -9.86 5.39 -8.50
CA ILE A 206 -10.44 6.64 -8.99
C ILE A 206 -11.21 6.40 -10.29
N ILE A 207 -10.61 5.71 -11.28
CA ILE A 207 -11.26 5.40 -12.56
C ILE A 207 -12.55 4.61 -12.34
N TYR A 208 -12.54 3.64 -11.43
CA TYR A 208 -13.73 2.85 -11.10
C TYR A 208 -14.87 3.71 -10.56
N TYR A 209 -14.58 4.63 -9.62
CA TYR A 209 -15.62 5.49 -9.07
C TYR A 209 -16.05 6.61 -10.04
N GLN A 210 -15.17 7.07 -10.93
CA GLN A 210 -15.56 7.93 -12.05
C GLN A 210 -16.53 7.21 -13.01
N ALA A 211 -16.28 5.93 -13.30
CA ALA A 211 -17.17 5.12 -14.15
C ALA A 211 -18.56 4.93 -13.50
N LEU A 212 -18.58 4.66 -12.19
CA LEU A 212 -19.81 4.56 -11.41
C LEU A 212 -20.56 5.90 -11.36
N ASN A 213 -19.86 7.02 -11.18
CA ASN A 213 -20.45 8.36 -11.21
C ASN A 213 -21.06 8.67 -12.59
N ALA A 214 -20.35 8.39 -13.69
CA ALA A 214 -20.86 8.56 -15.05
C ALA A 214 -22.11 7.72 -15.32
N THR A 215 -22.15 6.49 -14.81
CA THR A 215 -23.33 5.62 -14.87
C THR A 215 -24.53 6.27 -14.18
N LEU A 216 -24.36 6.76 -12.95
CA LEU A 216 -25.42 7.42 -12.17
C LEU A 216 -25.89 8.73 -12.80
N LYS A 217 -25.04 9.41 -13.58
CA LYS A 217 -25.39 10.59 -14.38
C LYS A 217 -26.07 10.26 -15.72
N GLY A 218 -26.16 8.98 -16.09
CA GLY A 218 -26.74 8.52 -17.36
C GLY A 218 -25.79 8.62 -18.56
N ASP A 219 -24.51 8.94 -18.35
CA ASP A 219 -23.49 8.98 -19.41
C ASP A 219 -22.92 7.58 -19.66
N LYS A 220 -23.69 6.76 -20.38
CA LYS A 220 -23.35 5.37 -20.68
C LYS A 220 -22.03 5.24 -21.46
N SER A 221 -21.80 6.12 -22.44
CA SER A 221 -20.61 6.07 -23.28
C SER A 221 -19.34 6.29 -22.45
N ARG A 222 -19.36 7.29 -21.57
CA ARG A 222 -18.22 7.56 -20.69
C ARG A 222 -18.01 6.45 -19.66
N ALA A 223 -19.09 5.94 -19.07
CA ALA A 223 -19.01 4.84 -18.12
C ALA A 223 -18.37 3.59 -18.77
N GLU A 224 -18.82 3.21 -19.97
CA GLU A 224 -18.27 2.07 -20.71
C GLU A 224 -16.79 2.26 -21.02
N GLU A 225 -16.38 3.44 -21.49
CA GLU A 225 -14.97 3.76 -21.77
C GLU A 225 -14.10 3.57 -20.52
N LEU A 226 -14.54 4.10 -19.37
CA LEU A 226 -13.81 4.02 -18.12
C LEU A 226 -13.74 2.58 -17.58
N PHE A 227 -14.84 1.82 -17.63
CA PHE A 227 -14.82 0.42 -17.23
C PHE A 227 -13.93 -0.43 -18.13
N ARG A 228 -13.90 -0.19 -19.44
CA ARG A 228 -13.00 -0.90 -20.37
C ARG A 228 -11.51 -0.67 -20.05
N LYS A 229 -11.14 0.52 -19.57
CA LYS A 229 -9.76 0.79 -19.09
C LYS A 229 -9.36 -0.09 -17.90
N LEU A 230 -10.32 -0.52 -17.08
CA LEU A 230 -10.06 -1.39 -15.93
C LEU A 230 -9.97 -2.86 -16.31
N VAL A 231 -10.73 -3.33 -17.31
CA VAL A 231 -10.78 -4.76 -17.68
C VAL A 231 -9.43 -5.30 -18.20
N SER A 232 -8.52 -4.44 -18.66
CA SER A 232 -7.15 -4.84 -19.04
C SER A 232 -6.21 -5.08 -17.86
N GLU A 233 -6.59 -4.72 -16.64
CA GLU A 233 -5.78 -4.91 -15.44
C GLU A 233 -6.01 -6.28 -14.80
N ASP A 234 -5.27 -6.58 -13.74
CA ASP A 234 -5.32 -7.89 -13.05
C ASP A 234 -6.71 -8.17 -12.46
N GLU A 235 -7.34 -9.28 -12.89
CA GLU A 235 -8.70 -9.69 -12.49
C GLU A 235 -8.83 -10.06 -10.99
N SER A 236 -7.72 -10.23 -10.27
CA SER A 236 -7.76 -10.42 -8.82
C SER A 236 -8.08 -9.13 -8.07
N LEU A 237 -8.00 -7.96 -8.71
CA LEU A 237 -8.48 -6.70 -8.13
C LEU A 237 -10.00 -6.64 -8.08
N TYR A 238 -10.54 -6.19 -6.94
CA TYR A 238 -11.99 -6.04 -6.73
C TYR A 238 -12.65 -5.15 -7.79
N ILE A 239 -12.08 -3.97 -8.01
CA ILE A 239 -12.58 -2.97 -8.96
C ILE A 239 -12.60 -3.49 -10.41
N VAL A 240 -11.65 -4.36 -10.78
CA VAL A 240 -11.60 -4.97 -12.11
C VAL A 240 -12.75 -5.97 -12.27
N ARG A 241 -12.97 -6.84 -11.27
CA ARG A 241 -14.12 -7.77 -11.29
C ARG A 241 -15.46 -7.04 -11.35
N LYS A 242 -15.60 -5.94 -10.60
CA LYS A 242 -16.82 -5.12 -10.63
C LYS A 242 -17.02 -4.45 -11.99
N ALA A 243 -15.96 -3.94 -12.61
CA ALA A 243 -16.01 -3.40 -13.98
C ALA A 243 -16.41 -4.47 -15.02
N GLN A 244 -15.83 -5.67 -14.92
CA GLN A 244 -16.19 -6.79 -15.80
C GLN A 244 -17.66 -7.20 -15.62
N GLN A 245 -18.16 -7.23 -14.37
CA GLN A 245 -19.56 -7.53 -14.09
C GLN A 245 -20.47 -6.49 -14.75
N TYR A 246 -20.19 -5.20 -14.56
CA TYR A 246 -20.96 -4.12 -15.16
C TYR A 246 -21.07 -4.25 -16.68
N LEU A 247 -19.95 -4.49 -17.37
CA LEU A 247 -19.94 -4.61 -18.83
C LEU A 247 -20.68 -5.85 -19.34
N LYS A 248 -20.69 -6.94 -18.56
CA LYS A 248 -21.51 -8.14 -18.88
C LYS A 248 -22.98 -7.83 -18.72
N ASP A 249 -23.36 -7.12 -17.66
CA ASP A 249 -24.76 -6.78 -17.39
C ASP A 249 -25.31 -5.86 -18.48
N GLU A 250 -24.63 -4.76 -18.84
CA GLU A 250 -25.03 -3.87 -19.95
C GLU A 250 -25.08 -4.60 -21.31
N GLY A 251 -24.11 -5.49 -21.57
CA GLY A 251 -24.09 -6.29 -22.81
C GLY A 251 -25.25 -7.28 -22.93
N ASN A 252 -25.89 -7.68 -21.83
CA ASN A 252 -27.08 -8.51 -21.83
C ASN A 252 -28.38 -7.70 -22.02
N TYR A 253 -28.32 -6.37 -21.95
CA TYR A 253 -29.46 -5.46 -22.17
C TYR A 253 -29.47 -4.85 -23.59
N LEU A 254 -28.48 -5.19 -24.43
CA LEU A 254 -28.39 -4.82 -25.86
C LEU A 254 -28.81 -5.98 -26.76
#